data_AF-A0A2P6QL92-F1
#
_entry.id   AF-A0A2P6QL92-F1
#
_cell.length_a   1.000
_cell.length_b   1.000
_cell.length_c   1.000
_cell.angle_alpha   90.00
_cell.angle_beta   90.00
_cell.angle_gamma   90.00
#
_symmetry.space_group_name_H-M   'P 1'
#
loop_
_entity.id
_entity.type
_entity.pdbx_description
1 polymer ?
#
loop_
_entity_poly.entity_id
_entity_poly.type
_entity_poly.pdbx_seq_one_letter_code
_entity_poly.pdbx_strand_id
1 'polypeptide(L)'
;MSREKGRQAIHWKLNCGIVDEMEDVQDDVGGELRGRELASLESDAHESDYVNSEVDDTTDAQASRAEDTQGIPWDRLSITREKYRQTRLEQYKNYENIPNSGEGTGKDCNISEKGSLYYEFQCNTRSVKPTILHFQLRNLCHIFLSFLSSSSCEASEVLNVSGHVTPSEKHPGSLLEGFTQTQVSSLAVKDKLLVAGGFQGELIFKHLDQPGVSFCSRTTDDDNAITNAIEIYDNPSGAAHFTASSNDCGVRDFDMETLQLSKHFRFP
;
A
#
# COMPACT_ATOMS: atom_id res chain seq x y z
N MET A 1 41.73 -22.01 -6.10
CA MET A 1 40.40 -22.29 -5.51
C MET A 1 40.10 -21.20 -4.49
N SER A 2 39.55 -20.07 -4.93
CA SER A 2 39.16 -18.98 -4.05
C SER A 2 37.74 -19.22 -3.57
N ARG A 3 37.54 -19.26 -2.25
CA ARG A 3 36.22 -19.36 -1.61
C ARG A 3 35.65 -17.96 -1.48
N GLU A 4 34.68 -17.61 -2.31
CA GLU A 4 33.83 -16.44 -2.09
C GLU A 4 32.77 -16.78 -1.04
N LYS A 5 32.85 -16.13 0.13
CA LYS A 5 31.81 -16.16 1.15
C LYS A 5 30.65 -15.27 0.68
N GLY A 6 29.56 -15.91 0.24
CA GLY A 6 28.32 -15.24 -0.13
C GLY A 6 27.63 -14.62 1.09
N ARG A 7 27.30 -13.33 0.98
CA ARG A 7 26.47 -12.59 1.94
C ARG A 7 25.02 -13.03 1.78
N GLN A 8 24.37 -13.41 2.88
CA GLN A 8 22.97 -13.87 2.93
C GLN A 8 22.06 -12.72 3.41
N ALA A 9 20.93 -12.51 2.74
CA ALA A 9 19.88 -11.56 3.18
C ALA A 9 18.61 -12.29 3.63
N ILE A 10 17.86 -11.64 4.52
CA ILE A 10 16.72 -12.16 5.28
C ILE A 10 15.40 -11.80 4.58
N HIS A 11 14.40 -12.69 4.66
CA HIS A 11 13.07 -12.56 4.07
C HIS A 11 12.02 -12.21 5.14
N TRP A 12 11.03 -11.35 4.83
CA TRP A 12 10.05 -10.84 5.79
C TRP A 12 8.65 -10.73 5.17
N LYS A 13 7.62 -11.44 5.67
CA LYS A 13 6.22 -11.37 5.20
C LYS A 13 5.28 -10.67 6.19
N LEU A 14 4.46 -9.74 5.69
CA LEU A 14 3.28 -9.18 6.36
C LEU A 14 2.03 -9.91 5.88
N ASN A 15 1.19 -10.37 6.79
CA ASN A 15 -0.08 -11.03 6.47
C ASN A 15 -1.26 -10.14 6.88
N CYS A 16 -1.96 -9.56 5.89
CA CYS A 16 -3.00 -8.55 6.11
C CYS A 16 -4.45 -9.06 6.06
N GLY A 17 -4.70 -10.35 5.78
CA GLY A 17 -6.07 -10.89 5.66
C GLY A 17 -6.90 -10.25 4.52
N ILE A 18 -8.03 -10.85 4.19
CA ILE A 18 -9.05 -10.30 3.28
C ILE A 18 -10.26 -9.98 4.18
N VAL A 19 -10.76 -8.75 4.12
CA VAL A 19 -12.02 -8.37 4.78
C VAL A 19 -12.88 -7.70 3.73
N ASP A 20 -13.90 -8.41 3.25
CA ASP A 20 -14.87 -7.99 2.23
C ASP A 20 -16.00 -7.16 2.88
N GLU A 21 -15.72 -6.09 3.62
CA GLU A 21 -16.78 -5.16 4.05
C GLU A 21 -16.24 -3.72 4.09
N MET A 22 -16.56 -2.95 3.05
CA MET A 22 -16.65 -1.50 3.15
C MET A 22 -18.12 -1.14 2.94
N GLU A 23 -18.76 -0.63 3.98
CA GLU A 23 -19.88 0.30 3.78
C GLU A 23 -19.28 1.59 3.19
N ASP A 24 -19.82 2.01 2.05
CA ASP A 24 -19.44 3.24 1.37
C ASP A 24 -19.56 4.44 2.33
N VAL A 25 -18.42 4.99 2.74
CA VAL A 25 -18.38 6.29 3.40
C VAL A 25 -18.76 7.34 2.37
N GLN A 26 -20.04 7.71 2.35
CA GLN A 26 -20.55 8.85 1.62
C GLN A 26 -19.99 10.14 2.23
N ASP A 27 -19.00 10.72 1.57
CA ASP A 27 -18.63 12.12 1.81
C ASP A 27 -19.75 13.02 1.28
N ASP A 28 -20.57 13.53 2.21
CA ASP A 28 -21.60 14.53 2.01
C ASP A 28 -20.97 15.85 1.52
N VAL A 29 -21.13 16.15 0.23
CA VAL A 29 -20.98 17.51 -0.29
C VAL A 29 -22.25 17.87 -1.04
N GLY A 30 -23.16 18.48 -0.27
CA GLY A 30 -24.39 19.09 -0.78
C GLY A 30 -24.15 20.08 -1.92
N GLY A 31 -24.88 19.87 -3.01
CA GLY A 31 -24.98 20.77 -4.16
C GLY A 31 -26.02 20.26 -5.14
N GLU A 32 -27.30 20.59 -4.89
CA GLU A 32 -28.36 20.44 -5.88
C GLU A 32 -27.94 21.09 -7.19
N LEU A 33 -27.99 20.36 -8.32
CA LEU A 33 -28.56 20.83 -9.58
C LEU A 33 -28.77 19.64 -10.54
N ARG A 34 -30.01 19.57 -11.04
CA ARG A 34 -30.61 18.50 -11.84
C ARG A 34 -29.88 18.24 -13.16
N GLY A 35 -29.55 16.97 -13.40
CA GLY A 35 -29.20 16.40 -14.71
C GLY A 35 -29.62 14.93 -14.76
N ARG A 36 -30.93 14.68 -14.71
CA ARG A 36 -31.55 13.36 -14.85
C ARG A 36 -31.26 12.81 -16.25
N GLU A 37 -31.03 11.49 -16.32
CA GLU A 37 -31.06 10.63 -17.52
C GLU A 37 -29.69 10.16 -18.06
N LEU A 38 -29.04 9.24 -17.32
CA LEU A 38 -28.16 8.17 -17.86
C LEU A 38 -27.74 7.13 -16.80
N ALA A 39 -28.07 7.33 -15.52
CA ALA A 39 -27.95 6.31 -14.47
C ALA A 39 -29.12 5.32 -14.54
N SER A 40 -29.06 4.31 -15.42
CA SER A 40 -30.06 3.21 -15.42
C SER A 40 -29.59 1.88 -16.04
N LEU A 41 -28.29 1.65 -16.24
CA LEU A 41 -27.78 0.36 -16.73
C LEU A 41 -26.54 -0.09 -15.93
N GLU A 42 -26.67 -0.11 -14.61
CA GLU A 42 -25.89 -1.00 -13.75
C GLU A 42 -26.90 -1.97 -13.13
N SER A 43 -27.09 -3.11 -13.79
CA SER A 43 -27.74 -4.26 -13.18
C SER A 43 -26.65 -5.29 -12.88
N ASP A 44 -26.25 -5.33 -11.62
CA ASP A 44 -25.46 -6.37 -10.98
C ASP A 44 -26.14 -7.73 -11.11
N ALA A 45 -25.77 -8.48 -12.14
CA ALA A 45 -26.14 -9.88 -12.25
C ALA A 45 -25.23 -10.63 -13.23
N HIS A 46 -23.91 -10.73 -12.99
CA HIS A 46 -23.06 -11.78 -13.63
C HIS A 46 -21.71 -12.03 -12.94
N GLU A 47 -21.59 -11.86 -11.62
CA GLU A 47 -20.31 -12.08 -10.91
C GLU A 47 -20.18 -13.46 -10.22
N SER A 48 -20.80 -14.51 -10.77
CA SER A 48 -20.80 -15.84 -10.13
C SER A 48 -20.05 -16.97 -10.87
N ASP A 49 -19.31 -16.70 -11.95
CA ASP A 49 -18.61 -17.77 -12.71
C ASP A 49 -17.10 -17.56 -12.94
N TYR A 50 -16.44 -16.57 -12.30
CA TYR A 50 -15.00 -16.31 -12.47
C TYR A 50 -14.08 -17.10 -11.51
N VAL A 51 -14.55 -18.20 -10.94
CA VAL A 51 -13.76 -19.02 -10.02
C VAL A 51 -13.23 -20.24 -10.78
N ASN A 52 -11.89 -20.32 -10.95
CA ASN A 52 -11.10 -21.38 -11.61
C ASN A 52 -10.82 -21.29 -13.12
N SER A 53 -10.38 -20.14 -13.60
CA SER A 53 -9.29 -20.17 -14.60
C SER A 53 -8.01 -19.74 -13.89
N GLU A 54 -6.96 -20.58 -13.96
CA GLU A 54 -5.63 -20.17 -13.52
C GLU A 54 -5.29 -18.86 -14.24
N VAL A 55 -5.16 -17.77 -13.48
CA VAL A 55 -4.81 -16.46 -14.05
C VAL A 55 -3.31 -16.48 -14.29
N ASP A 56 -2.92 -16.91 -15.49
CA ASP A 56 -1.52 -17.01 -15.86
C ASP A 56 -0.83 -15.63 -15.86
N ASP A 57 0.44 -15.61 -15.49
CA ASP A 57 1.28 -14.42 -15.62
C ASP A 57 1.41 -14.03 -17.11
N THR A 58 1.57 -12.74 -17.39
CA THR A 58 1.82 -12.24 -18.76
C THR A 58 3.31 -12.01 -18.95
N THR A 59 3.92 -12.75 -19.87
CA THR A 59 5.35 -12.62 -20.23
C THR A 59 5.57 -11.58 -21.33
N ASP A 60 6.79 -11.09 -21.47
CA ASP A 60 7.24 -10.25 -22.59
C ASP A 60 6.93 -10.88 -23.96
N ALA A 61 7.14 -12.19 -24.10
CA ALA A 61 6.84 -12.94 -25.31
C ALA A 61 5.35 -12.90 -25.66
N GLN A 62 4.46 -13.01 -24.68
CA GLN A 62 3.02 -12.87 -24.86
C GLN A 62 2.63 -11.44 -25.24
N ALA A 63 3.16 -10.45 -24.52
CA ALA A 63 2.91 -9.04 -24.81
C ALA A 63 3.39 -8.65 -26.22
N SER A 64 4.52 -9.19 -26.68
CA SER A 64 5.04 -9.00 -28.03
C SER A 64 4.13 -9.57 -29.12
N ARG A 65 3.31 -10.57 -28.79
CA ARG A 65 2.26 -11.15 -29.64
C ARG A 65 0.92 -10.41 -29.55
N ALA A 66 0.93 -9.19 -29.00
CA ALA A 66 -0.24 -8.35 -28.79
C ALA A 66 -1.25 -8.87 -27.75
N GLU A 67 -0.85 -9.79 -26.88
CA GLU A 67 -1.62 -10.07 -25.65
C GLU A 67 -1.56 -8.84 -24.72
N ASP A 68 -2.63 -8.60 -23.97
CA ASP A 68 -2.71 -7.46 -23.07
C ASP A 68 -1.75 -7.65 -21.90
N THR A 69 -0.96 -6.62 -21.56
CA THR A 69 0.04 -6.67 -20.48
C THR A 69 -0.57 -6.80 -19.08
N GLN A 70 -1.83 -6.39 -18.91
CA GLN A 70 -2.61 -6.63 -17.69
C GLN A 70 -3.36 -7.97 -17.75
N GLY A 71 -3.26 -8.65 -18.91
CA GLY A 71 -3.93 -9.86 -19.32
C GLY A 71 -5.45 -9.78 -19.24
N ILE A 72 -6.00 -8.60 -19.54
CA ILE A 72 -7.44 -8.40 -19.70
C ILE A 72 -7.88 -9.15 -20.97
N PRO A 73 -8.86 -10.08 -20.89
CA PRO A 73 -9.33 -10.84 -22.04
C PRO A 73 -10.30 -9.99 -22.88
N TRP A 74 -9.78 -8.99 -23.58
CA TRP A 74 -10.57 -8.04 -24.37
C TRP A 74 -11.46 -8.70 -25.44
N ASP A 75 -11.11 -9.90 -25.91
CA ASP A 75 -11.88 -10.72 -26.84
C ASP A 75 -13.18 -11.28 -26.24
N ARG A 76 -13.24 -11.40 -24.91
CA ARG A 76 -14.42 -11.89 -24.18
C ARG A 76 -15.33 -10.78 -23.68
N LEU A 77 -14.88 -9.52 -23.79
CA LEU A 77 -15.62 -8.35 -23.32
C LEU A 77 -16.48 -7.75 -24.44
N SER A 78 -17.57 -7.09 -24.06
CA SER A 78 -18.44 -6.34 -24.98
C SER A 78 -17.83 -5.01 -25.45
N ILE A 79 -16.66 -4.64 -24.91
CA ILE A 79 -15.96 -3.39 -25.21
C ILE A 79 -14.52 -3.68 -25.66
N THR A 80 -14.07 -2.96 -26.67
CA THR A 80 -12.68 -3.05 -27.13
C THR A 80 -11.75 -2.25 -26.23
N ARG A 81 -10.48 -2.65 -26.17
CA ARG A 81 -9.42 -1.92 -25.45
C ARG A 81 -9.39 -0.43 -25.79
N GLU A 82 -9.51 -0.10 -27.08
CA GLU A 82 -9.47 1.29 -27.56
C GLU A 82 -10.68 2.10 -27.07
N LYS A 83 -11.88 1.52 -27.17
CA LYS A 83 -13.10 2.18 -26.71
C LYS A 83 -13.07 2.40 -25.20
N TYR A 84 -12.60 1.43 -24.42
CA TYR A 84 -12.45 1.58 -22.97
C TYR A 84 -11.45 2.70 -22.62
N ARG A 85 -10.31 2.77 -23.32
CA ARG A 85 -9.32 3.83 -23.12
C ARG A 85 -9.90 5.21 -23.43
N GLN A 86 -10.65 5.34 -24.52
CA GLN A 86 -11.32 6.60 -24.86
C GLN A 86 -12.32 7.01 -23.78
N THR A 87 -13.20 6.10 -23.36
CA THR A 87 -14.16 6.36 -22.28
C THR A 87 -13.47 6.79 -20.99
N ARG A 88 -12.35 6.15 -20.63
CA ARG A 88 -11.55 6.56 -19.46
C ARG A 88 -11.01 7.99 -19.63
N LEU A 89 -10.48 8.36 -20.79
CA LEU A 89 -9.97 9.72 -21.01
C LEU A 89 -11.07 10.80 -20.92
N GLU A 90 -12.29 10.45 -21.30
CA GLU A 90 -13.44 11.37 -21.27
C GLU A 90 -14.07 11.50 -19.88
N GLN A 91 -14.11 10.40 -19.11
CA GLN A 91 -14.90 10.31 -17.87
C GLN A 91 -14.06 10.32 -16.60
N TYR A 92 -12.79 9.91 -16.67
CA TYR A 92 -11.95 9.78 -15.48
C TYR A 92 -11.55 11.15 -14.95
N LYS A 93 -11.86 11.38 -13.67
CA LYS A 93 -11.40 12.54 -12.91
C LYS A 93 -10.37 12.08 -11.90
N ASN A 94 -9.18 12.69 -11.93
CA ASN A 94 -8.16 12.44 -10.91
C ASN A 94 -8.67 12.95 -9.56
N TYR A 95 -8.38 12.19 -8.50
CA TYR A 95 -8.42 12.75 -7.16
C TYR A 95 -7.28 13.76 -7.02
N GLU A 96 -7.58 14.94 -6.52
CA GLU A 96 -6.60 16.00 -6.32
C GLU A 96 -6.73 16.56 -4.91
N ASN A 97 -5.64 16.48 -4.13
CA ASN A 97 -5.56 17.16 -2.82
C ASN A 97 -5.62 18.68 -2.96
N ILE A 98 -5.15 19.21 -4.09
CA ILE A 98 -5.16 20.63 -4.44
C ILE A 98 -5.95 20.77 -5.74
N PRO A 99 -7.06 21.53 -5.75
CA PRO A 99 -7.87 21.71 -6.95
C PRO A 99 -7.05 22.20 -8.15
N ASN A 100 -7.24 21.55 -9.30
CA ASN A 100 -6.61 21.82 -10.59
C ASN A 100 -5.08 21.63 -10.62
N SER A 101 -4.52 20.83 -9.71
CA SER A 101 -3.07 20.59 -9.64
C SER A 101 -2.52 19.86 -10.88
N GLY A 102 -3.32 19.00 -11.52
CA GLY A 102 -2.95 18.34 -12.78
C GLY A 102 -2.96 19.27 -13.99
N GLU A 103 -3.89 20.23 -14.06
CA GLU A 103 -4.03 21.14 -15.21
C GLU A 103 -2.85 22.13 -15.32
N GLY A 104 -2.28 22.53 -14.18
CA GLY A 104 -1.15 23.45 -14.13
C GLY A 104 0.16 22.83 -14.62
N THR A 105 0.34 21.52 -14.45
CA THR A 105 1.62 20.83 -14.67
C THR A 105 1.79 20.28 -16.08
N GLY A 106 0.70 20.01 -16.81
CA GLY A 106 0.76 19.44 -18.16
C GLY A 106 1.39 20.35 -19.23
N LYS A 107 1.55 21.66 -18.95
CA LYS A 107 2.04 22.65 -19.93
C LYS A 107 3.56 22.62 -20.14
N ASP A 108 4.31 22.02 -19.21
CA ASP A 108 5.79 22.03 -19.22
C ASP A 108 6.41 20.64 -19.45
N CYS A 109 5.61 19.63 -19.79
CA CYS A 109 6.12 18.29 -20.05
C CYS A 109 6.83 18.21 -21.41
N ASN A 110 8.12 17.92 -21.39
CA ASN A 110 8.89 17.64 -22.61
C ASN A 110 8.41 16.34 -23.26
N ILE A 111 8.24 16.37 -24.58
CA ILE A 111 7.98 15.16 -25.37
C ILE A 111 9.23 14.29 -25.30
N SER A 112 9.08 13.07 -24.77
CA SER A 112 10.16 12.09 -24.69
C SER A 112 10.08 11.11 -25.85
N GLU A 113 11.20 10.82 -26.49
CA GLU A 113 11.31 9.75 -27.47
C GLU A 113 11.60 8.41 -26.76
N LYS A 114 10.94 7.35 -27.20
CA LYS A 114 11.16 6.00 -26.67
C LYS A 114 12.51 5.46 -27.16
N GLY A 115 13.59 5.75 -26.44
CA GLY A 115 14.96 5.42 -26.86
C GLY A 115 15.66 4.29 -26.09
N SER A 116 15.10 3.80 -24.99
CA SER A 116 15.75 2.84 -24.09
C SER A 116 14.82 1.70 -23.67
N LEU A 117 15.42 0.54 -23.38
CA LEU A 117 14.75 -0.67 -22.88
C LEU A 117 14.32 -0.56 -21.40
N TYR A 118 14.73 0.50 -20.69
CA TYR A 118 14.52 0.61 -19.25
C TYR A 118 13.04 0.57 -18.82
N TYR A 119 12.14 1.10 -19.66
CA TYR A 119 10.70 1.08 -19.41
C TYR A 119 9.97 0.07 -20.31
N GLU A 120 10.68 -0.91 -20.87
CA GLU A 120 10.06 -1.98 -21.63
C GLU A 120 9.36 -2.98 -20.70
N PHE A 121 8.22 -3.48 -21.16
CA PHE A 121 7.45 -4.46 -20.41
C PHE A 121 8.24 -5.78 -20.33
N GLN A 122 8.43 -6.28 -19.12
CA GLN A 122 9.12 -7.55 -18.87
C GLN A 122 8.13 -8.66 -18.50
N CYS A 123 7.31 -8.44 -17.48
CA CYS A 123 6.29 -9.38 -17.07
C CYS A 123 5.23 -8.70 -16.19
N ASN A 124 4.06 -9.34 -16.10
CA ASN A 124 3.05 -9.03 -15.11
C ASN A 124 2.64 -10.31 -14.38
N THR A 125 3.01 -10.39 -13.10
CA THR A 125 2.65 -11.51 -12.24
C THR A 125 1.27 -11.29 -11.65
N ARG A 126 0.34 -12.21 -11.93
CA ARG A 126 -1.07 -12.15 -11.52
C ARG A 126 -1.50 -13.34 -10.67
N SER A 127 -0.66 -14.37 -10.65
CA SER A 127 -0.77 -15.51 -9.74
C SER A 127 -0.76 -15.10 -8.26
N VAL A 128 -0.07 -14.00 -7.91
CA VAL A 128 -0.04 -13.44 -6.56
C VAL A 128 -0.89 -12.17 -6.50
N LYS A 129 -2.05 -12.25 -5.85
CA LYS A 129 -2.91 -11.08 -5.62
C LYS A 129 -2.41 -10.30 -4.39
N PRO A 130 -2.14 -8.99 -4.50
CA PRO A 130 -1.84 -8.18 -3.33
C PRO A 130 -3.08 -8.09 -2.45
N THR A 131 -2.96 -8.47 -1.17
CA THR A 131 -4.01 -8.28 -0.16
C THR A 131 -3.95 -6.91 0.52
N ILE A 132 -3.12 -6.02 -0.03
CA ILE A 132 -2.93 -4.67 0.47
C ILE A 132 -4.07 -3.80 -0.06
N LEU A 133 -4.93 -3.35 0.86
CA LEU A 133 -6.07 -2.50 0.53
C LEU A 133 -5.65 -1.07 0.18
N HIS A 134 -4.73 -0.49 0.96
CA HIS A 134 -4.36 0.93 0.81
C HIS A 134 -3.41 1.17 -0.35
N PHE A 135 -3.67 2.22 -1.14
CA PHE A 135 -2.88 2.52 -2.32
C PHE A 135 -1.44 2.92 -2.02
N GLN A 136 -1.16 3.49 -0.84
CA GLN A 136 0.20 3.88 -0.41
C GLN A 136 1.17 2.70 -0.37
N LEU A 137 0.67 1.49 -0.11
CA LEU A 137 1.48 0.28 0.01
C LEU A 137 1.54 -0.56 -1.28
N ARG A 138 0.97 -0.08 -2.40
CA ARG A 138 0.98 -0.82 -3.67
C ARG A 138 2.40 -1.06 -4.22
N ASN A 139 3.35 -0.19 -3.89
CA ASN A 139 4.76 -0.36 -4.25
C ASN A 139 5.51 -1.37 -3.35
N LEU A 140 4.92 -1.76 -2.21
CA LEU A 140 5.51 -2.77 -1.32
C LEU A 140 5.65 -4.12 -2.05
N CYS A 141 4.71 -4.43 -2.96
CA CYS A 141 4.79 -5.60 -3.84
C CYS A 141 6.07 -5.62 -4.70
N HIS A 142 6.54 -4.46 -5.15
CA HIS A 142 7.77 -4.34 -5.93
C HIS A 142 9.00 -4.66 -5.07
N ILE A 143 9.01 -4.24 -3.80
CA ILE A 143 10.10 -4.55 -2.85
C ILE A 143 10.03 -6.02 -2.45
N PHE A 144 8.86 -6.59 -2.21
CA PHE A 144 8.68 -8.02 -1.97
C PHE A 144 9.24 -8.84 -3.16
N LEU A 145 8.86 -8.54 -4.40
CA LEU A 145 9.39 -9.20 -5.60
C LEU A 145 10.89 -8.97 -5.84
N SER A 146 11.43 -7.82 -5.43
CA SER A 146 12.87 -7.54 -5.56
C SER A 146 13.69 -8.19 -4.45
N PHE A 147 13.16 -8.30 -3.22
CA PHE A 147 13.76 -9.05 -2.09
C PHE A 147 13.64 -10.58 -2.27
N LEU A 148 12.64 -11.04 -3.03
CA LEU A 148 12.47 -12.43 -3.46
C LEU A 148 13.64 -12.94 -4.33
N SER A 149 14.56 -12.07 -4.77
CA SER A 149 15.78 -12.45 -5.50
C SER A 149 16.97 -12.86 -4.60
N SER A 150 16.76 -13.04 -3.29
CA SER A 150 17.84 -13.42 -2.34
C SER A 150 17.68 -14.83 -1.74
N SER A 151 18.26 -15.80 -2.44
CA SER A 151 18.90 -17.08 -2.01
C SER A 151 18.30 -18.04 -0.96
N SER A 152 17.11 -17.83 -0.39
CA SER A 152 16.38 -18.91 0.31
C SER A 152 14.87 -18.76 0.17
N CYS A 153 14.21 -19.78 -0.40
CA CYS A 153 12.75 -19.86 -0.58
C CYS A 153 11.95 -20.07 0.73
N GLU A 154 12.53 -19.82 1.90
CA GLU A 154 11.80 -19.94 3.17
C GLU A 154 11.25 -18.57 3.59
N ALA A 155 9.95 -18.40 3.41
CA ALA A 155 9.23 -17.23 3.89
C ALA A 155 8.92 -17.40 5.39
N SER A 156 9.38 -16.47 6.23
CA SER A 156 9.00 -16.37 7.63
C SER A 156 7.98 -15.24 7.84
N GLU A 157 7.00 -15.51 8.70
CA GLU A 157 6.02 -14.53 9.15
C GLU A 157 6.66 -13.61 10.20
N VAL A 158 6.49 -12.30 10.01
CA VAL A 158 7.16 -11.27 10.86
C VAL A 158 6.18 -10.58 11.77
N LEU A 159 5.02 -10.27 11.20
CA LEU A 159 3.92 -9.62 11.87
C LEU A 159 2.62 -10.09 11.21
N ASN A 160 1.73 -10.59 12.04
CA ASN A 160 0.42 -11.07 11.63
C ASN A 160 -0.66 -10.13 12.13
N VAL A 161 -0.92 -9.11 11.32
CA VAL A 161 -1.96 -8.12 11.62
C VAL A 161 -3.36 -8.62 11.29
N SER A 162 -3.50 -9.75 10.57
CA SER A 162 -4.79 -10.41 10.37
C SER A 162 -5.35 -11.07 11.63
N GLY A 163 -4.46 -11.37 12.60
CA GLY A 163 -4.84 -11.87 13.91
C GLY A 163 -4.88 -10.78 14.96
N HIS A 164 -4.77 -11.20 16.22
CA HIS A 164 -4.64 -10.31 17.36
C HIS A 164 -3.15 -10.05 17.64
N VAL A 165 -2.75 -8.78 17.69
CA VAL A 165 -1.38 -8.32 17.97
C VAL A 165 -1.34 -7.59 19.30
N THR A 166 -0.57 -8.07 20.26
CA THR A 166 -0.33 -7.39 21.55
C THR A 166 1.15 -7.05 21.74
N PRO A 167 1.45 -5.92 22.43
CA PRO A 167 2.81 -5.65 22.85
C PRO A 167 3.23 -6.63 23.96
N SER A 168 4.48 -7.06 23.90
CA SER A 168 5.13 -7.92 24.89
C SER A 168 5.88 -7.12 25.96
N GLU A 169 6.12 -5.84 25.70
CA GLU A 169 6.80 -4.90 26.60
C GLU A 169 5.79 -3.87 27.14
N LYS A 170 6.12 -3.28 28.29
CA LYS A 170 5.29 -2.26 28.93
C LYS A 170 5.98 -0.90 28.81
N HIS A 171 5.48 -0.09 27.88
CA HIS A 171 5.93 1.28 27.68
C HIS A 171 4.80 2.27 27.98
N PRO A 172 5.10 3.47 28.51
CA PRO A 172 4.10 4.52 28.65
C PRO A 172 3.42 4.84 27.32
N GLY A 173 2.08 4.95 27.32
CA GLY A 173 1.29 5.16 26.09
C GLY A 173 1.07 3.90 25.24
N SER A 174 1.58 2.74 25.68
CA SER A 174 1.31 1.47 25.01
C SER A 174 -0.10 0.96 25.32
N LEU A 175 -0.85 0.60 24.28
CA LEU A 175 -2.10 -0.12 24.36
C LEU A 175 -1.82 -1.60 24.58
N LEU A 176 -1.88 -2.04 25.85
CA LEU A 176 -1.58 -3.42 26.24
C LEU A 176 -2.61 -4.43 25.71
N GLU A 177 -3.85 -3.98 25.48
CA GLU A 177 -4.88 -4.76 24.80
C GLU A 177 -4.54 -5.00 23.33
N GLY A 178 -3.61 -4.24 22.74
CA GLY A 178 -3.20 -4.42 21.35
C GLY A 178 -4.29 -4.10 20.35
N PHE A 179 -4.19 -4.74 19.18
CA PHE A 179 -5.12 -4.56 18.06
C PHE A 179 -5.51 -5.90 17.45
N THR A 180 -6.66 -5.95 16.79
CA THR A 180 -7.13 -7.13 16.07
C THR A 180 -7.45 -6.72 14.63
N GLN A 181 -7.03 -7.54 13.66
CA GLN A 181 -7.36 -7.33 12.25
C GLN A 181 -6.98 -5.93 11.73
N THR A 182 -5.82 -5.43 12.16
CA THR A 182 -5.34 -4.10 11.75
C THR A 182 -5.13 -4.04 10.24
N GLN A 183 -5.87 -3.15 9.59
CA GLN A 183 -5.67 -2.82 8.19
C GLN A 183 -4.47 -1.88 8.07
N VAL A 184 -3.36 -2.38 7.51
CA VAL A 184 -2.12 -1.60 7.41
C VAL A 184 -2.20 -0.65 6.21
N SER A 185 -1.96 0.64 6.45
CA SER A 185 -1.91 1.70 5.45
C SER A 185 -0.50 2.19 5.13
N SER A 186 0.44 2.04 6.08
CA SER A 186 1.83 2.50 5.97
C SER A 186 2.81 1.55 6.65
N LEU A 187 4.06 1.50 6.17
CA LEU A 187 5.11 0.65 6.71
C LEU A 187 6.49 1.25 6.52
N ALA A 188 7.35 1.13 7.54
CA ALA A 188 8.76 1.49 7.45
C ALA A 188 9.64 0.41 8.08
N VAL A 189 10.77 0.09 7.43
CA VAL A 189 11.77 -0.85 7.94
C VAL A 189 13.17 -0.26 7.79
N LYS A 190 13.91 -0.15 8.89
CA LYS A 190 15.30 0.33 8.92
C LYS A 190 16.02 -0.27 10.12
N ASP A 191 17.28 -0.70 9.95
CA ASP A 191 18.14 -1.16 11.06
C ASP A 191 17.48 -2.17 12.02
N LYS A 192 16.76 -3.16 11.45
CA LYS A 192 15.99 -4.19 12.17
C LYS A 192 14.77 -3.68 12.95
N LEU A 193 14.35 -2.45 12.69
CA LEU A 193 13.16 -1.86 13.25
C LEU A 193 12.05 -1.96 12.22
N LEU A 194 10.86 -2.35 12.67
CA LEU A 194 9.64 -2.36 11.87
C LEU A 194 8.61 -1.46 12.55
N VAL A 195 8.05 -0.53 11.80
CA VAL A 195 6.89 0.25 12.20
C VAL A 195 5.79 0.04 11.16
N ALA A 196 4.60 -0.35 11.60
CA ALA A 196 3.41 -0.45 10.77
C ALA A 196 2.35 0.55 11.26
N GLY A 197 1.70 1.24 10.33
CA GLY A 197 0.62 2.19 10.57
C GLY A 197 -0.69 1.69 10.00
N GLY A 198 -1.78 1.90 10.73
CA GLY A 198 -3.11 1.41 10.36
C GLY A 198 -4.11 2.51 9.96
N PHE A 199 -5.29 2.07 9.54
CA PHE A 199 -6.40 2.92 9.09
C PHE A 199 -7.07 3.69 10.25
N GLN A 200 -6.99 3.16 11.47
CA GLN A 200 -7.60 3.74 12.67
C GLN A 200 -6.54 4.33 13.62
N GLY A 201 -5.48 4.89 13.03
CA GLY A 201 -4.39 5.54 13.75
C GLY A 201 -3.49 4.59 14.53
N GLU A 202 -3.58 3.27 14.30
CA GLU A 202 -2.73 2.29 14.97
C GLU A 202 -1.28 2.46 14.55
N LEU A 203 -0.37 2.33 15.52
CA LEU A 203 1.06 2.18 15.32
C LEU A 203 1.52 0.91 16.02
N ILE A 204 2.17 0.03 15.26
CA ILE A 204 2.75 -1.22 15.74
C ILE A 204 4.24 -1.16 15.52
N PHE A 205 5.02 -1.24 16.59
CA PHE A 205 6.48 -1.23 16.56
C PHE A 205 7.05 -2.58 17.02
N LYS A 206 8.00 -3.10 16.23
CA LYS A 206 8.66 -4.39 16.49
C LYS A 206 10.15 -4.31 16.18
N HIS A 207 10.96 -4.84 17.09
CA HIS A 207 12.32 -5.26 16.79
C HIS A 207 12.31 -6.58 16.01
N LEU A 208 12.94 -6.59 14.84
CA LEU A 208 13.00 -7.76 13.96
C LEU A 208 13.95 -8.85 14.47
N ASP A 209 14.88 -8.52 15.37
CA ASP A 209 15.77 -9.47 16.04
C ASP A 209 15.27 -9.95 17.42
N GLN A 210 14.04 -9.55 17.80
CA GLN A 210 13.41 -9.98 19.05
C GLN A 210 12.04 -10.63 18.78
N PRO A 211 11.62 -11.60 19.61
CA PRO A 211 10.27 -12.15 19.54
C PRO A 211 9.24 -11.12 20.02
N GLY A 212 8.02 -11.22 19.48
CA GLY A 212 6.90 -10.36 19.90
C GLY A 212 6.92 -8.93 19.34
N VAL A 213 5.86 -8.19 19.63
CA VAL A 213 5.75 -6.75 19.33
C VAL A 213 6.22 -5.98 20.56
N SER A 214 6.96 -4.89 20.35
CA SER A 214 7.51 -4.11 21.46
C SER A 214 6.51 -3.06 21.93
N PHE A 215 5.80 -2.41 21.01
CA PHE A 215 4.90 -1.32 21.34
C PHE A 215 3.72 -1.25 20.37
N CYS A 216 2.54 -0.98 20.94
CA CYS A 216 1.32 -0.70 20.19
C CYS A 216 0.76 0.63 20.72
N SER A 217 0.39 1.56 19.85
CA SER A 217 -0.23 2.82 20.27
C SER A 217 -1.25 3.30 19.24
N ARG A 218 -2.19 4.13 19.69
CA ARG A 218 -3.15 4.81 18.81
C ARG A 218 -2.83 6.30 18.82
N THR A 219 -2.63 6.85 17.64
CA THR A 219 -2.17 8.23 17.45
C THR A 219 -3.27 9.28 17.60
N THR A 220 -4.51 8.89 17.34
CA THR A 220 -5.72 9.71 17.42
C THR A 220 -6.94 8.79 17.42
N ASP A 221 -8.05 9.25 18.00
CA ASP A 221 -9.35 8.56 18.00
C ASP A 221 -10.31 9.15 16.94
N ASP A 222 -9.75 9.80 15.91
CA ASP A 222 -10.52 10.31 14.76
C ASP A 222 -11.04 9.13 13.92
N ASP A 223 -12.27 9.24 13.41
CA ASP A 223 -12.88 8.21 12.57
C ASP A 223 -12.10 8.02 11.25
N ASN A 224 -11.40 9.05 10.78
CA ASN A 224 -10.53 9.00 9.61
C ASN A 224 -9.05 9.14 10.01
N ALA A 225 -8.57 8.26 10.89
CA ALA A 225 -7.22 8.32 11.47
C ALA A 225 -6.11 7.67 10.63
N ILE A 226 -6.30 7.50 9.32
CA ILE A 226 -5.38 6.71 8.47
C ILE A 226 -3.95 7.23 8.60
N THR A 227 -3.02 6.33 8.92
CA THR A 227 -1.58 6.63 8.94
C THR A 227 -1.04 6.67 7.52
N ASN A 228 -0.61 7.83 7.07
CA ASN A 228 -0.27 8.11 5.67
C ASN A 228 1.19 7.87 5.31
N ALA A 229 2.09 8.13 6.25
CA ALA A 229 3.52 7.96 6.03
C ALA A 229 4.21 7.68 7.35
N ILE A 230 5.23 6.83 7.27
CA ILE A 230 6.13 6.52 8.37
C ILE A 230 7.54 6.58 7.83
N GLU A 231 8.43 7.25 8.56
CA GLU A 231 9.85 7.31 8.22
C GLU A 231 10.67 7.05 9.47
N ILE A 232 11.63 6.12 9.38
CA ILE A 232 12.57 5.81 10.46
C ILE A 232 13.89 6.50 10.16
N TYR A 233 14.38 7.33 11.08
CA TYR A 233 15.55 8.16 10.85
C TYR A 233 16.41 8.30 12.12
N ASP A 234 17.66 8.71 11.93
CA ASP A 234 18.53 9.05 13.05
C ASP A 234 18.48 10.56 13.25
N ASN A 235 18.16 11.00 14.45
CA ASN A 235 18.15 12.42 14.76
C ASN A 235 19.60 12.97 14.80
N PRO A 236 19.82 14.31 14.90
CA PRO A 236 21.17 14.88 14.94
C PRO A 236 22.07 14.41 16.11
N SER A 237 21.49 13.86 17.18
CA SER A 237 22.25 13.24 18.28
C SER A 237 22.61 11.76 18.02
N GLY A 238 22.13 11.18 16.92
CA GLY A 238 22.31 9.77 16.56
C GLY A 238 21.30 8.83 17.22
N ALA A 239 20.29 9.33 17.92
CA ALA A 239 19.22 8.51 18.47
C ALA A 239 18.21 8.17 17.36
N ALA A 240 17.72 6.93 17.36
CA ALA A 240 16.74 6.46 16.40
C ALA A 240 15.35 7.02 16.74
N HIS A 241 14.70 7.60 15.74
CA HIS A 241 13.36 8.15 15.80
C HIS A 241 12.52 7.60 14.65
N PHE A 242 11.20 7.68 14.80
CA PHE A 242 10.32 7.61 13.64
C PHE A 242 9.30 8.73 13.65
N THR A 243 9.01 9.27 12.47
CA THR A 243 7.86 10.16 12.27
C THR A 243 6.68 9.38 11.70
N ALA A 244 5.48 9.66 12.20
CA ALA A 244 4.23 9.19 11.64
C ALA A 244 3.31 10.37 11.33
N SER A 245 2.77 10.43 10.12
CA SER A 245 1.76 11.41 9.72
C SER A 245 0.43 10.73 9.48
N SER A 246 -0.68 11.34 9.91
CA SER A 246 -2.02 10.79 9.74
C SER A 246 -2.99 11.82 9.17
N ASN A 247 -4.18 11.37 8.74
CA ASN A 247 -5.24 12.21 8.18
C ASN A 247 -5.77 13.29 9.15
N ASP A 248 -5.50 13.18 10.44
CA ASP A 248 -5.90 14.16 11.46
C ASP A 248 -5.07 15.46 11.45
N CYS A 249 -4.37 15.73 10.34
CA CYS A 249 -3.44 16.85 10.15
C CYS A 249 -2.26 16.83 11.14
N GLY A 250 -1.97 15.69 11.78
CA GLY A 250 -0.90 15.53 12.75
C GLY A 250 0.35 14.85 12.19
N VAL A 251 1.52 15.37 12.55
CA VAL A 251 2.83 14.73 12.40
C VAL A 251 3.44 14.51 13.78
N ARG A 252 3.74 13.26 14.08
CA ARG A 252 4.20 12.81 15.40
C ARG A 252 5.59 12.24 15.28
N ASP A 253 6.47 12.64 16.17
CA ASP A 253 7.84 12.14 16.27
C ASP A 253 7.96 11.30 17.54
N PHE A 254 8.43 10.07 17.39
CA PHE A 254 8.61 9.12 18.48
C PHE A 254 10.08 8.80 18.66
N ASP A 255 10.53 8.84 19.91
CA ASP A 255 11.83 8.33 20.32
C ASP A 255 11.75 6.79 20.38
N MET A 256 12.65 6.10 19.68
CA MET A 256 12.57 4.63 19.55
C MET A 256 13.22 3.87 20.70
N GLU A 257 14.00 4.54 21.56
CA GLU A 257 14.58 3.92 22.75
C GLU A 257 13.55 3.88 23.89
N THR A 258 12.81 4.97 24.06
CA THR A 258 11.80 5.13 25.09
C THR A 258 10.38 4.79 24.63
N LEU A 259 10.17 4.71 23.30
CA LEU A 259 8.89 4.49 22.63
C LEU A 259 7.82 5.50 23.05
N GLN A 260 8.25 6.75 23.28
CA GLN A 260 7.40 7.85 23.67
C GLN A 260 7.35 8.93 22.60
N LEU A 261 6.21 9.63 22.58
CA LEU A 261 6.00 10.80 21.74
C LEU A 261 6.95 11.92 22.18
N SER A 262 7.91 12.25 21.32
CA SER A 262 8.86 13.35 21.52
C SER A 262 8.26 14.69 21.09
N LYS A 263 7.59 14.72 19.92
CA LYS A 263 6.97 15.94 19.37
C LYS A 263 5.67 15.63 18.65
N HIS A 264 4.77 16.59 18.67
CA HIS A 264 3.53 16.56 17.90
C HIS A 264 3.32 17.92 17.25
N PHE A 265 3.29 17.92 15.93
CA PHE A 265 2.99 19.08 15.10
C PHE A 265 1.63 18.87 14.44
N ARG A 266 0.76 19.88 14.52
CA ARG A 266 -0.55 19.84 13.88
C ARG A 266 -0.63 20.96 12.85
N PHE A 267 -1.00 20.62 11.63
CA PHE A 267 -1.25 21.59 10.57
C PHE A 267 -2.65 22.21 10.73
N PRO A 268 -2.83 23.48 10.31
CA PRO A 268 -4.12 24.16 10.36
C PRO A 268 -5.20 23.48 9.50
#